data_AF-S9UFD3-F1
#
_entry.id   AF-S9UFD3-F1
#
_cell.length_a   1.000
_cell.length_b   1.000
_cell.length_c   1.000
_cell.angle_alpha   90.00
_cell.angle_beta   90.00
_cell.angle_gamma   90.00
#
_symmetry.space_group_name_H-M   'P 1'
#
loop_
_entity.id
_entity.type
_entity.pdbx_description
1 polymer ?
#
loop_
_entity_poly.entity_id
_entity_poly.type
_entity_poly.pdbx_seq_one_letter_code
_entity_poly.pdbx_strand_id
1 'polypeptide(L)'
;MRSNSHFFKSIFERLGLPVYLRKDGDDRFDLYIGFYSLDESLFSNAEKDKLKITINPYQKDSLFKNSISFMIDRNNFLVGTTTLLKIDYISPRYSITCSLSQYEGMIYERWGNYVEGILKEGALFSHNDQGGRKIRINDEITTDTEYLYLCTNEQLLDRHKDIQRTYCGMISLLHSDRENFYNVYKIVFKPQSDQRFKELFKFCRDYFKVSLLSKPVRFDALWPPTIQRDNQLSCINSKDNLFLLKSDDTELLRAYSHNGLQHEELQGMVLNNKTKLLAINISDGEAAITIAEKYTSIHSVVQKFNKVIKSYRNSMCITDIKGIQIKGGTTQVLPYKGILKVSSESRSSILRIRNNNICQYNIKASNISIDNLSFGDELVAVINGQFISLINFARNHPINSVLSDEEIFRQLIKFKGPFIKPPSWVKRILILLRDQPRTRKIIKSYVNKNEMPIKAHNILLELLLFLKEGERN
;
A
#
# COMPACT_ATOMS: atom_id res chain seq x y z
N MET A 1 -36.49 11.83 1.55
CA MET A 1 -37.59 10.88 1.26
C MET A 1 -36.98 9.49 1.11
N ARG A 2 -37.32 8.55 1.99
CA ARG A 2 -36.94 7.14 1.84
C ARG A 2 -37.76 6.55 0.69
N SER A 3 -37.12 6.05 -0.35
CA SER A 3 -37.81 5.43 -1.49
C SER A 3 -38.42 4.10 -1.06
N ASN A 4 -39.72 3.92 -1.30
CA ASN A 4 -40.43 2.66 -1.12
C ASN A 4 -39.74 1.54 -1.91
N SER A 5 -39.19 0.55 -1.22
CA SER A 5 -38.46 -0.59 -1.78
C SER A 5 -39.34 -1.63 -2.50
N HIS A 6 -40.64 -1.38 -2.64
CA HIS A 6 -41.62 -2.35 -3.13
C HIS A 6 -41.85 -2.36 -4.66
N PHE A 7 -41.15 -1.55 -5.45
CA PHE A 7 -41.39 -1.43 -6.91
C PHE A 7 -40.27 -1.94 -7.83
N PHE A 8 -39.12 -2.38 -7.30
CA PHE A 8 -37.99 -2.81 -8.12
C PHE A 8 -37.77 -4.32 -7.96
N LYS A 9 -37.67 -5.05 -9.08
CA LYS A 9 -37.43 -6.50 -9.15
C LYS A 9 -35.96 -6.86 -8.93
N SER A 10 -35.02 -5.95 -9.17
CA SER A 10 -33.59 -6.18 -8.93
C SER A 10 -32.84 -4.95 -8.40
N ILE A 11 -31.64 -5.17 -7.82
CA ILE A 11 -30.72 -4.09 -7.44
C ILE A 11 -30.30 -3.28 -8.68
N PHE A 12 -30.17 -3.92 -9.85
CA PHE A 12 -29.82 -3.23 -11.08
C PHE A 12 -30.93 -2.33 -11.59
N GLU A 13 -32.20 -2.73 -11.43
CA GLU A 13 -33.35 -1.89 -11.74
C GLU A 13 -33.43 -0.69 -10.78
N ARG A 14 -33.11 -0.89 -9.51
CA ARG A 14 -33.03 0.17 -8.50
C ARG A 14 -31.89 1.16 -8.79
N LEU A 15 -30.75 0.65 -9.25
CA LEU A 15 -29.57 1.46 -9.52
C LEU A 15 -29.65 2.12 -10.90
N GLY A 16 -30.23 1.45 -11.90
CA GLY A 16 -30.21 1.86 -13.31
C GLY A 16 -28.81 1.80 -13.93
N LEU A 17 -28.74 1.93 -15.26
CA LEU A 17 -27.45 2.01 -15.94
C LEU A 17 -26.69 3.30 -15.59
N PRO A 18 -25.36 3.25 -15.44
CA PRO A 18 -24.53 4.43 -15.23
C PRO A 18 -24.30 5.23 -16.53
N VAL A 19 -24.23 6.55 -16.39
CA VAL A 19 -23.73 7.46 -17.44
C VAL A 19 -22.27 7.79 -17.16
N TYR A 20 -21.45 7.85 -18.20
CA TYR A 20 -20.03 8.17 -18.11
C TYR A 20 -19.68 9.33 -19.02
N LEU A 21 -18.76 10.17 -18.53
CA LEU A 21 -18.04 11.15 -19.30
C LEU A 21 -16.64 10.60 -19.54
N ARG A 22 -16.18 10.53 -20.79
CA ARG A 22 -14.83 10.03 -21.12
C ARG A 22 -14.05 11.09 -21.88
N LYS A 23 -12.77 11.18 -21.58
CA LYS A 23 -11.84 12.07 -22.28
C LYS A 23 -11.47 11.44 -23.64
N ASP A 24 -11.56 12.22 -24.70
CA ASP A 24 -11.22 11.84 -26.08
C ASP A 24 -10.20 12.84 -26.65
N GLY A 25 -8.94 12.72 -26.23
CA GLY A 25 -7.89 13.71 -26.51
C GLY A 25 -7.88 14.88 -25.52
N ASP A 26 -7.08 15.91 -25.77
CA ASP A 26 -6.67 16.86 -24.72
C ASP A 26 -7.79 17.75 -24.18
N ASP A 27 -8.74 18.18 -25.02
CA ASP A 27 -9.83 19.12 -24.68
C ASP A 27 -11.23 18.64 -25.11
N ARG A 28 -11.37 17.36 -25.47
CA ARG A 28 -12.64 16.78 -25.94
C ARG A 28 -13.13 15.69 -25.01
N PHE A 29 -14.44 15.67 -24.83
CA PHE A 29 -15.12 14.66 -24.03
C PHE A 29 -16.30 14.07 -24.79
N ASP A 30 -16.61 12.84 -24.46
CA ASP A 30 -17.71 12.06 -25.00
C ASP A 30 -18.59 11.49 -23.89
N LEU A 31 -19.87 11.31 -24.19
CA LEU A 31 -20.87 10.79 -23.26
C LEU A 31 -21.23 9.34 -23.60
N TYR A 32 -21.29 8.48 -22.58
CA TYR A 32 -21.58 7.06 -22.74
C TYR A 32 -22.61 6.58 -21.72
N ILE A 33 -23.37 5.55 -22.07
CA ILE A 33 -24.14 4.74 -21.12
C ILE A 33 -23.44 3.40 -20.95
N GLY A 34 -23.23 2.97 -19.71
CA GLY A 34 -22.62 1.69 -19.39
C GLY A 34 -23.67 0.60 -19.28
N PHE A 35 -23.64 -0.36 -20.19
CA PHE A 35 -24.51 -1.54 -20.20
C PHE A 35 -23.81 -2.71 -19.51
N TYR A 36 -24.38 -3.19 -18.42
CA TYR A 36 -23.86 -4.35 -17.70
C TYR A 36 -23.87 -5.59 -18.60
N SER A 37 -22.90 -6.49 -18.44
CA SER A 37 -22.83 -7.71 -19.25
C SER A 37 -24.09 -8.58 -19.06
N LEU A 38 -24.61 -9.11 -20.15
CA LEU A 38 -25.64 -10.14 -20.13
C LEU A 38 -24.99 -11.51 -19.90
N ASP A 39 -25.78 -12.45 -19.39
CA ASP A 39 -25.36 -13.85 -19.29
C ASP A 39 -25.13 -14.44 -20.70
N GLU A 40 -24.10 -15.28 -20.89
CA GLU A 40 -23.68 -15.78 -22.22
C GLU A 40 -24.82 -16.46 -22.99
N SER A 41 -25.70 -17.19 -22.28
CA SER A 41 -26.86 -17.85 -22.88
C SER A 41 -27.90 -16.85 -23.40
N LEU A 42 -28.21 -15.81 -22.60
CA LEU A 42 -29.10 -14.72 -23.00
C LEU A 42 -28.50 -13.92 -24.15
N PHE A 43 -27.20 -13.64 -24.08
CA PHE A 43 -26.46 -12.92 -25.13
C PHE A 43 -26.48 -13.67 -26.46
N SER A 44 -26.15 -14.97 -26.44
CA SER A 44 -26.12 -15.80 -27.65
C SER A 44 -27.49 -15.93 -28.31
N ASN A 45 -28.56 -16.06 -27.51
CA ASN A 45 -29.93 -16.09 -28.02
C ASN A 45 -30.35 -14.73 -28.61
N ALA A 46 -30.04 -13.64 -27.91
CA ALA A 46 -30.29 -12.28 -28.38
C ALA A 46 -29.56 -11.98 -29.69
N GLU A 47 -28.30 -12.41 -29.82
CA GLU A 47 -27.49 -12.25 -31.03
C GLU A 47 -28.07 -13.06 -32.21
N LYS A 48 -28.43 -14.33 -31.96
CA LYS A 48 -29.06 -15.19 -32.96
C LYS A 48 -30.38 -14.61 -33.47
N ASP A 49 -31.20 -14.08 -32.56
CA ASP A 49 -32.50 -13.50 -32.86
C ASP A 49 -32.41 -12.05 -33.36
N LYS A 50 -31.19 -11.51 -33.51
CA LYS A 50 -30.95 -10.14 -33.98
C LYS A 50 -31.69 -9.10 -33.12
N LEU A 51 -31.68 -9.30 -31.80
CA LEU A 51 -32.28 -8.40 -30.84
C LEU A 51 -31.61 -7.03 -30.93
N LYS A 52 -32.44 -5.99 -30.87
CA LYS A 52 -32.00 -4.60 -30.92
C LYS A 52 -32.50 -3.87 -29.69
N ILE A 53 -31.63 -3.04 -29.11
CA ILE A 53 -32.02 -2.05 -28.11
C ILE A 53 -32.00 -0.65 -28.70
N THR A 54 -32.99 0.15 -28.31
CA THR A 54 -33.08 1.55 -28.68
C THR A 54 -33.13 2.41 -27.43
N ILE A 55 -32.22 3.38 -27.36
CA ILE A 55 -32.16 4.42 -26.33
C ILE A 55 -32.94 5.61 -26.88
N ASN A 56 -33.94 6.06 -26.13
CA ASN A 56 -34.80 7.19 -26.49
C ASN A 56 -34.81 8.23 -25.37
N PRO A 57 -35.07 9.51 -25.65
CA PRO A 57 -35.40 10.50 -24.62
C PRO A 57 -36.76 10.14 -23.98
N TYR A 58 -36.85 10.26 -22.65
CA TYR A 58 -38.05 9.84 -21.90
C TYR A 58 -39.26 10.76 -22.14
N GLN A 59 -39.05 12.06 -22.34
CA GLN A 59 -40.14 12.99 -22.61
C GLN A 59 -40.40 13.07 -24.12
N LYS A 60 -41.55 12.53 -24.52
CA LYS A 60 -42.19 12.67 -25.85
C LYS A 60 -42.71 14.09 -26.07
N ASP A 61 -41.95 15.14 -25.76
CA ASP A 61 -42.20 16.39 -26.47
C ASP A 61 -41.82 16.11 -27.92
N SER A 62 -42.82 16.17 -28.79
CA SER A 62 -42.85 15.74 -30.21
C SER A 62 -41.75 16.32 -31.13
N LEU A 63 -40.78 17.04 -30.57
CA LEU A 63 -39.63 17.66 -31.24
C LEU A 63 -38.32 16.87 -31.08
N PHE A 64 -38.24 15.89 -30.16
CA PHE A 64 -37.03 15.10 -29.93
C PHE A 64 -37.02 13.81 -30.77
N LYS A 65 -36.44 13.85 -31.98
CA LYS A 65 -36.28 12.68 -32.88
C LYS A 65 -34.97 11.89 -32.67
N ASN A 66 -34.18 12.21 -31.66
CA ASN A 66 -32.90 11.52 -31.46
C ASN A 66 -33.16 10.19 -30.76
N SER A 67 -32.86 9.09 -31.44
CA SER A 67 -32.83 7.75 -30.86
C SER A 67 -31.62 7.02 -31.43
N ILE A 68 -30.93 6.27 -30.58
CA ILE A 68 -29.76 5.48 -31.01
C ILE A 68 -30.06 4.02 -30.72
N SER A 69 -29.59 3.20 -31.64
CA SER A 69 -30.09 1.86 -31.88
C SER A 69 -28.90 0.94 -32.02
N PHE A 70 -28.79 -0.05 -31.12
CA PHE A 70 -27.67 -0.98 -31.09
C PHE A 70 -28.19 -2.42 -31.21
N MET A 71 -27.54 -3.19 -32.08
CA MET A 71 -27.75 -4.63 -32.16
C MET A 71 -27.04 -5.31 -30.99
N ILE A 72 -27.69 -6.25 -30.32
CA ILE A 72 -27.02 -7.08 -29.32
C ILE A 72 -26.20 -8.13 -30.06
N ASP A 73 -24.95 -7.80 -30.36
CA ASP A 73 -23.97 -8.66 -31.00
C ASP A 73 -22.56 -8.39 -30.45
N ARG A 74 -21.60 -9.25 -30.81
CA ARG A 74 -20.19 -9.08 -30.39
C ARG A 74 -19.50 -7.84 -30.97
N ASN A 75 -20.12 -7.12 -31.91
CA ASN A 75 -19.56 -5.87 -32.45
C ASN A 75 -19.87 -4.68 -31.54
N ASN A 76 -21.06 -4.66 -30.95
CA ASN A 76 -21.53 -3.56 -30.11
C ASN A 76 -21.35 -3.84 -28.62
N PHE A 77 -21.31 -5.11 -28.20
CA PHE A 77 -21.29 -5.50 -26.78
C PHE A 77 -20.18 -6.49 -26.45
N LEU A 78 -19.58 -6.30 -25.29
CA LEU A 78 -18.59 -7.19 -24.68
C LEU A 78 -19.28 -8.15 -23.72
N VAL A 79 -18.94 -9.44 -23.82
CA VAL A 79 -19.43 -10.45 -22.86
C VAL A 79 -18.54 -10.47 -21.62
N GLY A 80 -19.15 -10.60 -20.43
CA GLY A 80 -18.46 -10.65 -19.14
C GLY A 80 -17.98 -9.29 -18.59
N THR A 81 -18.12 -8.19 -19.34
CA THR A 81 -17.75 -6.84 -18.87
C THR A 81 -18.79 -5.79 -19.27
N THR A 82 -18.83 -4.67 -18.53
CA THR A 82 -19.68 -3.52 -18.89
C THR A 82 -19.24 -2.91 -20.21
N THR A 83 -20.18 -2.79 -21.14
CA THR A 83 -19.98 -2.13 -22.44
C THR A 83 -20.32 -0.64 -22.34
N LEU A 84 -19.49 0.25 -22.88
CA LEU A 84 -19.80 1.67 -22.96
C LEU A 84 -20.31 2.02 -24.35
N LEU A 85 -21.58 2.38 -24.46
CA LEU A 85 -22.19 2.82 -25.71
C LEU A 85 -22.26 4.34 -25.76
N LYS A 86 -21.68 4.93 -26.81
CA LYS A 86 -21.65 6.38 -27.02
C LYS A 86 -23.07 6.90 -27.29
N ILE A 87 -23.41 8.03 -26.67
CA ILE A 87 -24.65 8.76 -26.95
C ILE A 87 -24.32 10.16 -27.46
N ASP A 88 -25.06 10.61 -28.46
CA ASP A 88 -24.83 11.88 -29.18
C ASP A 88 -25.86 12.96 -28.81
N TYR A 89 -26.67 12.74 -27.76
CA TYR A 89 -27.63 13.72 -27.24
C TYR A 89 -27.76 13.64 -25.71
N ILE A 90 -28.14 14.78 -25.11
CA ILE A 90 -28.45 14.90 -23.68
C ILE A 90 -29.97 14.92 -23.47
N SER A 91 -30.43 14.10 -22.52
CA SER A 91 -31.79 14.14 -22.00
C SER A 91 -31.75 14.09 -20.46
N PRO A 92 -32.73 14.68 -19.74
CA PRO A 92 -32.87 14.48 -18.29
C PRO A 92 -33.08 13.02 -17.90
N ARG A 93 -33.62 12.22 -18.81
CA ARG A 93 -33.86 10.78 -18.61
C ARG A 93 -33.92 10.07 -19.96
N TYR A 94 -33.33 8.88 -20.03
CA TYR A 94 -33.42 8.01 -21.19
C TYR A 94 -34.35 6.83 -20.90
N SER A 95 -35.06 6.35 -21.92
CA SER A 95 -35.76 5.06 -21.90
C SER A 95 -35.05 4.06 -22.80
N ILE A 96 -35.00 2.81 -22.35
CA ILE A 96 -34.47 1.68 -23.11
C ILE A 96 -35.66 0.85 -23.58
N THR A 97 -35.71 0.56 -24.87
CA THR A 97 -36.75 -0.26 -25.50
C THR A 97 -36.11 -1.44 -26.23
N CYS A 98 -36.73 -2.62 -26.12
CA CYS A 98 -36.28 -3.81 -26.83
C CYS A 98 -37.14 -4.03 -28.07
N SER A 99 -36.54 -4.45 -29.18
CA SER A 99 -37.29 -4.72 -30.42
C SER A 99 -38.14 -6.00 -30.36
N LEU A 100 -37.83 -6.93 -29.46
CA LEU A 100 -38.52 -8.21 -29.30
C LEU A 100 -39.05 -8.34 -27.87
N SER A 101 -40.38 -8.40 -27.72
CA SER A 101 -41.06 -8.41 -26.43
C SER A 101 -40.70 -9.62 -25.56
N GLN A 102 -40.37 -10.77 -26.16
CA GLN A 102 -39.97 -11.97 -25.42
C GLN A 102 -38.70 -11.79 -24.56
N TYR A 103 -37.85 -10.80 -24.88
CA TYR A 103 -36.61 -10.52 -24.16
C TYR A 103 -36.74 -9.39 -23.13
N GLU A 104 -37.82 -8.61 -23.15
CA GLU A 104 -37.97 -7.40 -22.31
C GLU A 104 -37.81 -7.68 -20.83
N GLY A 105 -38.47 -8.73 -20.32
CA GLY A 105 -38.38 -9.08 -18.90
C GLY A 105 -36.94 -9.37 -18.45
N MET A 106 -36.21 -10.16 -19.23
CA MET A 106 -34.83 -10.57 -18.93
C MET A 106 -33.86 -9.39 -19.05
N ILE A 107 -34.04 -8.54 -20.07
CA ILE A 107 -33.20 -7.36 -20.27
C ILE A 107 -33.47 -6.31 -19.18
N TYR A 108 -34.73 -6.00 -18.89
CA TYR A 108 -35.07 -4.99 -17.89
C TYR A 108 -34.74 -5.43 -16.46
N GLU A 109 -34.70 -6.72 -16.17
CA GLU A 109 -34.17 -7.21 -14.89
C GLU A 109 -32.70 -6.82 -14.68
N ARG A 110 -31.90 -6.76 -15.77
CA ARG A 110 -30.47 -6.42 -15.72
C ARG A 110 -30.17 -4.95 -15.93
N TRP A 111 -30.92 -4.28 -16.79
CA TRP A 111 -30.61 -2.90 -17.20
C TRP A 111 -31.64 -1.88 -16.72
N GLY A 112 -32.82 -2.33 -16.31
CA GLY A 112 -33.99 -1.48 -16.22
C GLY A 112 -34.44 -0.99 -17.60
N ASN A 113 -35.57 -0.28 -17.62
CA ASN A 113 -36.08 0.41 -18.80
C ASN A 113 -35.79 1.91 -18.79
N TYR A 114 -35.08 2.41 -17.78
CA TYR A 114 -34.76 3.83 -17.62
C TYR A 114 -33.34 4.08 -17.15
N VAL A 115 -32.77 5.19 -17.64
CA VAL A 115 -31.45 5.69 -17.23
C VAL A 115 -31.58 7.15 -16.81
N GLU A 116 -31.04 7.49 -15.65
CA GLU A 116 -30.95 8.86 -15.18
C GLU A 116 -29.99 9.67 -16.06
N GLY A 117 -30.49 10.68 -16.75
CA GLY A 117 -29.72 11.50 -17.66
C GLY A 117 -29.15 12.77 -17.03
N ILE A 118 -28.90 13.80 -17.83
CA ILE A 118 -28.28 15.06 -17.39
C ILE A 118 -29.37 16.14 -17.31
N LEU A 119 -29.43 16.82 -16.16
CA LEU A 119 -30.39 17.90 -15.92
C LEU A 119 -30.00 19.18 -16.69
N LYS A 120 -30.92 20.13 -16.76
CA LYS A 120 -30.70 21.41 -17.46
C LYS A 120 -29.52 22.19 -16.86
N GLU A 121 -29.34 22.09 -15.55
CA GLU A 121 -28.29 22.72 -14.76
C GLU A 121 -26.93 22.01 -14.92
N GLY A 122 -26.91 20.86 -15.62
CA GLY A 122 -25.72 20.03 -15.80
C GLY A 122 -25.70 18.79 -14.92
N ALA A 123 -24.52 18.17 -14.82
CA ALA A 123 -24.30 17.00 -13.97
C ALA A 123 -22.87 16.94 -13.44
N LEU A 124 -22.72 16.32 -12.27
CA LEU A 124 -21.42 16.01 -11.67
C LEU A 124 -20.99 14.58 -12.00
N PHE A 125 -19.69 14.40 -12.20
CA PHE A 125 -19.04 13.12 -12.42
C PHE A 125 -17.86 12.97 -11.47
N SER A 126 -17.58 11.74 -11.04
CA SER A 126 -16.33 11.41 -10.34
C SER A 126 -15.13 11.80 -11.19
N HIS A 127 -14.03 12.30 -10.62
CA HIS A 127 -12.82 12.57 -11.39
C HIS A 127 -11.85 11.37 -11.42
N ASN A 128 -11.44 10.95 -12.61
CA ASN A 128 -10.32 10.03 -12.87
C ASN A 128 -9.59 10.41 -14.17
N ASP A 129 -8.43 9.80 -14.44
CA ASP A 129 -7.58 10.11 -15.61
C ASP A 129 -8.28 9.95 -16.96
N GLN A 130 -9.35 9.14 -17.02
CA GLN A 130 -10.09 8.80 -18.23
C GLN A 130 -11.48 9.45 -18.25
N GLY A 131 -11.75 10.43 -17.38
CA GLY A 131 -13.06 11.06 -17.21
C GLY A 131 -13.74 10.65 -15.91
N GLY A 132 -14.99 10.16 -15.97
CA GLY A 132 -15.80 9.99 -14.78
C GLY A 132 -17.13 9.26 -14.96
N ARG A 133 -17.63 8.66 -13.87
CA ARG A 133 -19.01 8.20 -13.77
C ARG A 133 -19.88 9.30 -13.20
N LYS A 134 -21.07 9.49 -13.76
CA LYS A 134 -22.06 10.44 -13.25
C LYS A 134 -22.45 10.08 -11.81
N ILE A 135 -22.42 11.09 -10.95
CA ILE A 135 -22.93 11.03 -9.58
C ILE A 135 -24.45 11.11 -9.66
N ARG A 136 -25.15 10.18 -9.00
CA ARG A 136 -26.61 10.09 -9.16
C ARG A 136 -27.33 11.11 -8.30
N ILE A 137 -28.56 11.39 -8.67
CA ILE A 137 -29.45 12.19 -7.85
C ILE A 137 -29.64 11.49 -6.50
N ASN A 138 -29.54 12.26 -5.42
CA ASN A 138 -29.53 11.84 -4.02
C ASN A 138 -28.30 11.07 -3.55
N ASP A 139 -27.26 10.89 -4.38
CA ASP A 139 -25.96 10.43 -3.90
C ASP A 139 -25.26 11.52 -3.09
N GLU A 140 -24.20 11.10 -2.41
CA GLU A 140 -23.36 11.95 -1.57
C GLU A 140 -22.09 12.35 -2.31
N ILE A 141 -21.67 13.58 -2.10
CA ILE A 141 -20.38 14.13 -2.53
C ILE A 141 -19.67 14.75 -1.34
N THR A 142 -18.37 14.94 -1.40
CA THR A 142 -17.56 15.44 -0.29
C THR A 142 -16.82 16.72 -0.65
N THR A 143 -16.59 17.58 0.33
CA THR A 143 -15.65 18.70 0.17
C THR A 143 -14.24 18.20 -0.15
N ASP A 144 -13.39 19.08 -0.69
CA ASP A 144 -11.98 18.79 -0.97
C ASP A 144 -11.74 17.52 -1.80
N THR A 145 -12.68 17.26 -2.71
CA THR A 145 -12.70 16.15 -3.67
C THR A 145 -12.92 16.74 -5.06
N GLU A 146 -12.16 16.26 -6.04
CA GLU A 146 -12.27 16.72 -7.42
C GLU A 146 -13.43 16.02 -8.13
N TYR A 147 -14.24 16.83 -8.82
CA TYR A 147 -15.34 16.37 -9.66
C TYR A 147 -15.25 17.00 -11.05
N LEU A 148 -15.78 16.32 -12.06
CA LEU A 148 -16.05 16.94 -13.35
C LEU A 148 -17.49 17.44 -13.37
N TYR A 149 -17.68 18.67 -13.85
CA TYR A 149 -18.96 19.32 -14.00
C TYR A 149 -19.21 19.60 -15.48
N LEU A 150 -20.26 18.99 -16.03
CA LEU A 150 -20.72 19.20 -17.39
C LEU A 150 -21.87 20.22 -17.38
N CYS A 151 -21.75 21.32 -18.13
CA CYS A 151 -22.77 22.36 -18.16
C CYS A 151 -22.85 23.14 -19.49
N THR A 152 -23.97 23.83 -19.69
CA THR A 152 -24.14 24.82 -20.76
C THR A 152 -23.93 26.25 -20.29
N ASN A 153 -24.11 26.52 -18.99
CA ASN A 153 -23.98 27.86 -18.40
C ASN A 153 -23.02 27.83 -17.21
N GLU A 154 -21.82 28.38 -17.39
CA GLU A 154 -20.81 28.48 -16.35
C GLU A 154 -21.17 29.48 -15.24
N GLN A 155 -22.09 30.42 -15.51
CA GLN A 155 -22.46 31.49 -14.57
C GLN A 155 -23.12 30.96 -13.30
N LEU A 156 -23.60 29.71 -13.33
CA LEU A 156 -24.15 29.05 -12.15
C LEU A 156 -23.14 29.02 -10.99
N LEU A 157 -21.85 28.86 -11.31
CA LEU A 157 -20.79 28.77 -10.31
C LEU A 157 -20.23 30.14 -9.90
N ASP A 158 -20.45 31.20 -10.69
CA ASP A 158 -19.85 32.53 -10.46
C ASP A 158 -20.22 33.13 -9.10
N ARG A 159 -21.39 32.77 -8.60
CA ARG A 159 -21.93 33.28 -7.33
C ARG A 159 -21.26 32.64 -6.10
N HIS A 160 -20.44 31.61 -6.29
CA HIS A 160 -19.88 30.81 -5.21
C HIS A 160 -18.34 30.81 -5.26
N LYS A 161 -17.72 31.74 -4.54
CA LYS A 161 -16.24 31.81 -4.39
C LYS A 161 -15.63 30.57 -3.75
N ASP A 162 -16.44 29.81 -3.01
CA ASP A 162 -16.06 28.56 -2.35
C ASP A 162 -16.00 27.36 -3.32
N ILE A 163 -16.25 27.57 -4.61
CA ILE A 163 -16.10 26.55 -5.66
C ILE A 163 -14.88 26.88 -6.51
N GLN A 164 -13.80 26.12 -6.34
CA GLN A 164 -12.67 26.21 -7.25
C GLN A 164 -13.05 25.51 -8.56
N ARG A 165 -12.76 26.14 -9.70
CA ARG A 165 -13.02 25.56 -11.02
C ARG A 165 -11.84 25.75 -11.98
N THR A 166 -11.65 24.78 -12.85
CA THR A 166 -10.67 24.82 -13.94
C THR A 166 -11.33 24.24 -15.18
N TYR A 167 -11.24 24.95 -16.31
CA TYR A 167 -11.75 24.44 -17.58
C TYR A 167 -10.93 23.22 -18.03
N CYS A 168 -11.60 22.17 -18.50
CA CYS A 168 -10.98 20.92 -18.92
C CYS A 168 -11.22 20.56 -20.39
N GLY A 169 -12.23 21.16 -21.03
CA GLY A 169 -12.62 20.83 -22.41
C GLY A 169 -14.11 20.95 -22.65
N MET A 170 -14.58 20.38 -23.75
CA MET A 170 -15.99 20.43 -24.15
C MET A 170 -16.50 19.11 -24.73
N ILE A 171 -17.82 18.96 -24.72
CA ILE A 171 -18.54 17.97 -25.53
C ILE A 171 -19.24 18.73 -26.66
N SER A 172 -19.13 18.22 -27.88
CA SER A 172 -20.00 18.59 -29.01
C SER A 172 -21.03 17.49 -29.21
N LEU A 173 -22.32 17.87 -29.20
CA LEU A 173 -23.44 16.97 -29.44
C LEU A 173 -24.34 17.51 -30.54
N LEU A 174 -24.79 16.63 -31.43
CA LEU A 174 -25.70 16.97 -32.52
C LEU A 174 -27.15 16.95 -32.04
N HIS A 175 -27.82 18.09 -32.17
CA HIS A 175 -29.23 18.24 -31.82
C HIS A 175 -29.99 18.84 -32.99
N SER A 176 -30.82 18.02 -33.67
CA SER A 176 -31.67 18.48 -34.78
C SER A 176 -30.89 19.31 -35.82
N ASP A 177 -29.76 18.76 -36.29
CA ASP A 177 -28.83 19.37 -37.26
C ASP A 177 -28.09 20.63 -36.77
N ARG A 178 -28.09 20.90 -35.45
CA ARG A 178 -27.28 21.95 -34.83
C ARG A 178 -26.32 21.37 -33.80
N GLU A 179 -25.10 21.88 -33.80
CA GLU A 179 -24.08 21.49 -32.85
C GLU A 179 -24.27 22.26 -31.54
N ASN A 180 -24.52 21.54 -30.45
CA ASN A 180 -24.61 22.09 -29.10
C ASN A 180 -23.31 21.78 -28.36
N PHE A 181 -22.73 22.82 -27.77
CA PHE A 181 -21.50 22.72 -27.00
C PHE A 181 -21.80 22.73 -25.50
N TYR A 182 -21.18 21.81 -24.78
CA TYR A 182 -21.23 21.72 -23.33
C TYR A 182 -19.81 21.80 -22.79
N ASN A 183 -19.59 22.68 -21.82
CA ASN A 183 -18.29 22.84 -21.20
C ASN A 183 -18.13 21.83 -20.07
N VAL A 184 -16.89 21.37 -19.90
CA VAL A 184 -16.47 20.50 -18.81
C VAL A 184 -15.49 21.26 -17.93
N TYR A 185 -15.83 21.41 -16.65
CA TYR A 185 -14.94 21.99 -15.65
C TYR A 185 -14.56 20.93 -14.63
N LYS A 186 -13.32 20.95 -14.17
CA LYS A 186 -12.97 20.34 -12.89
C LYS A 186 -13.35 21.28 -11.76
N ILE A 187 -14.13 20.81 -10.81
CA ILE A 187 -14.58 21.60 -9.66
C ILE A 187 -14.18 20.96 -8.32
N VAL A 188 -13.96 21.80 -7.31
CA VAL A 188 -13.73 21.39 -5.91
C VAL A 188 -14.49 22.32 -4.97
N PHE A 189 -15.29 21.75 -4.07
CA PHE A 189 -16.01 22.49 -3.03
C PHE A 189 -15.08 22.73 -1.82
N LYS A 190 -14.79 24.00 -1.52
CA LYS A 190 -13.92 24.46 -0.43
C LYS A 190 -14.57 25.56 0.41
N PRO A 191 -15.60 25.24 1.20
CA PRO A 191 -16.26 26.22 2.06
C PRO A 191 -15.27 26.79 3.08
N GLN A 192 -15.20 28.12 3.18
CA GLN A 192 -14.33 28.80 4.15
C GLN A 192 -14.92 28.90 5.57
N SER A 193 -16.21 28.61 5.74
CA SER A 193 -16.90 28.64 7.04
C SER A 193 -18.13 27.73 7.04
N ASP A 194 -18.68 27.45 8.23
CA ASP A 194 -19.93 26.68 8.36
C ASP A 194 -21.11 27.30 7.61
N GLN A 195 -21.19 28.63 7.62
CA GLN A 195 -22.26 29.34 6.92
C GLN A 195 -22.14 29.12 5.41
N ARG A 196 -20.92 29.20 4.88
CA ARG A 196 -20.62 28.87 3.47
C ARG A 196 -20.88 27.40 3.16
N PHE A 197 -20.56 26.49 4.09
CA PHE A 197 -20.87 25.07 3.92
C PHE A 197 -22.38 24.85 3.79
N LYS A 198 -23.21 25.47 4.64
CA LYS A 198 -24.68 25.37 4.56
C LYS A 198 -25.22 25.94 3.24
N GLU A 199 -24.66 27.06 2.77
CA GLU A 199 -24.99 27.64 1.47
C GLU A 199 -24.64 26.68 0.31
N LEU A 200 -23.44 26.08 0.33
CA LEU A 200 -23.00 25.09 -0.65
C LEU A 200 -23.81 23.80 -0.59
N PHE A 201 -24.16 23.33 0.60
CA PHE A 201 -25.01 22.17 0.80
C PHE A 201 -26.37 22.39 0.13
N LYS A 202 -26.99 23.54 0.39
CA LYS A 202 -28.26 23.92 -0.23
C LYS A 202 -28.11 24.06 -1.75
N PHE A 203 -27.05 24.71 -2.22
CA PHE A 203 -26.74 24.82 -3.64
C PHE A 203 -26.61 23.44 -4.32
N CYS A 204 -25.84 22.52 -3.75
CA CYS A 204 -25.68 21.16 -4.29
C CYS A 204 -27.00 20.39 -4.30
N ARG A 205 -27.84 20.59 -3.26
CA ARG A 205 -29.15 19.97 -3.18
C ARG A 205 -30.14 20.55 -4.19
N ASP A 206 -30.10 21.85 -4.44
CA ASP A 206 -31.03 22.56 -5.30
C ASP A 206 -30.69 22.37 -6.78
N TYR A 207 -29.41 22.40 -7.17
CA TYR A 207 -28.99 22.36 -8.58
C TYR A 207 -28.52 20.99 -9.03
N PHE A 208 -27.70 20.30 -8.24
CA PHE A 208 -27.16 18.97 -8.61
C PHE A 208 -27.99 17.81 -8.03
N LYS A 209 -28.90 18.10 -7.10
CA LYS A 209 -29.72 17.12 -6.36
C LYS A 209 -28.89 16.09 -5.58
N VAL A 210 -27.66 16.43 -5.21
CA VAL A 210 -26.77 15.60 -4.38
C VAL A 210 -26.67 16.17 -2.97
N SER A 211 -26.19 15.37 -2.03
CA SER A 211 -25.91 15.81 -0.66
C SER A 211 -24.42 16.08 -0.49
N LEU A 212 -24.05 17.32 -0.21
CA LEU A 212 -22.65 17.67 0.10
C LEU A 212 -22.34 17.31 1.56
N LEU A 213 -21.35 16.46 1.76
CA LEU A 213 -20.82 16.07 3.04
C LEU A 213 -19.48 16.76 3.28
N SER A 214 -19.17 17.00 4.55
CA SER A 214 -17.80 17.27 4.98
C SER A 214 -16.93 16.07 4.60
N LYS A 215 -15.68 16.31 4.18
CA LYS A 215 -14.74 15.22 3.90
C LYS A 215 -14.57 14.38 5.17
N PRO A 216 -14.75 13.05 5.11
CA PRO A 216 -14.81 12.23 6.30
C PRO A 216 -13.46 12.24 7.02
N VAL A 217 -13.54 12.28 8.35
CA VAL A 217 -12.42 12.07 9.26
C VAL A 217 -11.76 10.73 8.94
N ARG A 218 -10.44 10.68 8.92
CA ARG A 218 -9.71 9.41 8.77
C ARG A 218 -9.25 8.90 10.12
N PHE A 219 -9.47 7.62 10.36
CA PHE A 219 -9.01 6.91 11.54
C PHE A 219 -8.02 5.81 11.09
N ASP A 220 -6.73 6.14 11.11
CA ASP A 220 -5.67 5.27 10.61
C ASP A 220 -4.92 4.63 11.80
N ALA A 221 -4.66 3.32 11.79
CA ALA A 221 -3.80 2.68 12.79
C ALA A 221 -2.33 3.08 12.60
N LEU A 222 -1.64 3.46 13.68
CA LEU A 222 -0.23 3.84 13.66
C LEU A 222 0.68 2.74 14.21
N TRP A 223 0.38 2.26 15.41
CA TRP A 223 1.18 1.26 16.10
C TRP A 223 0.35 0.55 17.16
N PRO A 224 0.49 -0.76 17.39
CA PRO A 224 1.31 -1.72 16.65
C PRO A 224 0.75 -1.98 15.24
N PRO A 225 1.46 -2.76 14.40
CA PRO A 225 0.89 -3.23 13.15
C PRO A 225 -0.48 -3.85 13.38
N THR A 226 -1.46 -3.40 12.59
CA THR A 226 -2.87 -3.71 12.77
C THR A 226 -3.41 -4.29 11.48
N ILE A 227 -4.26 -5.31 11.58
CA ILE A 227 -4.96 -5.89 10.42
C ILE A 227 -6.29 -5.14 10.29
N GLN A 228 -6.46 -4.44 9.17
CA GLN A 228 -7.70 -3.72 8.86
C GLN A 228 -8.58 -4.54 7.91
N ARG A 229 -9.85 -4.69 8.27
CA ARG A 229 -10.91 -5.29 7.44
C ARG A 229 -12.16 -4.45 7.59
N ASP A 230 -12.50 -3.68 6.56
CA ASP A 230 -13.61 -2.73 6.58
C ASP A 230 -13.54 -1.83 7.83
N ASN A 231 -14.56 -1.90 8.69
CA ASN A 231 -14.65 -1.13 9.94
C ASN A 231 -14.04 -1.86 11.15
N GLN A 232 -13.33 -2.97 10.96
CA GLN A 232 -12.71 -3.76 12.02
C GLN A 232 -11.18 -3.66 11.99
N LEU A 233 -10.59 -3.37 13.13
CA LEU A 233 -9.14 -3.20 13.33
C LEU A 233 -8.68 -4.23 14.36
N SER A 234 -7.80 -5.15 13.95
CA SER A 234 -7.24 -6.18 14.85
C SER A 234 -5.81 -5.84 15.21
N CYS A 235 -5.58 -5.44 16.47
CA CYS A 235 -4.29 -5.00 16.97
C CYS A 235 -3.50 -6.14 17.61
N ILE A 236 -2.20 -6.22 17.30
CA ILE A 236 -1.31 -7.27 17.82
C ILE A 236 -1.05 -7.10 19.32
N ASN A 237 -1.02 -5.86 19.81
CA ASN A 237 -0.89 -5.53 21.22
C ASN A 237 -2.24 -5.07 21.75
N SER A 238 -2.50 -5.30 23.04
CA SER A 238 -3.70 -4.82 23.71
C SER A 238 -3.43 -3.54 24.52
N LYS A 239 -2.15 -3.28 24.87
CA LYS A 239 -1.71 -2.08 25.58
C LYS A 239 -1.11 -1.06 24.61
N ASP A 240 -1.50 0.20 24.77
CA ASP A 240 -0.94 1.36 24.05
C ASP A 240 -1.07 1.29 22.52
N ASN A 241 -2.29 1.06 22.02
CA ASN A 241 -2.56 1.11 20.58
C ASN A 241 -2.75 2.55 20.13
N LEU A 242 -1.85 2.99 19.26
CA LEU A 242 -1.80 4.34 18.71
C LEU A 242 -2.56 4.41 17.38
N PHE A 243 -3.46 5.38 17.29
CA PHE A 243 -4.23 5.69 16.10
C PHE A 243 -4.09 7.17 15.75
N LEU A 244 -4.08 7.47 14.45
CA LEU A 244 -4.13 8.83 13.94
C LEU A 244 -5.55 9.15 13.53
N LEU A 245 -6.09 10.18 14.17
CA LEU A 245 -7.31 10.84 13.77
C LEU A 245 -6.95 12.05 12.92
N LYS A 246 -7.29 12.02 11.63
CA LYS A 246 -7.01 13.10 10.69
C LYS A 246 -8.29 13.74 10.21
N SER A 247 -8.34 15.06 10.28
CA SER A 247 -9.46 15.89 9.86
C SER A 247 -8.95 17.27 9.53
N ASP A 248 -9.74 18.06 8.82
CA ASP A 248 -9.42 19.46 8.58
C ASP A 248 -9.67 20.34 9.82
N ASP A 249 -10.48 19.86 10.77
CA ASP A 249 -10.67 20.45 12.09
C ASP A 249 -10.61 19.35 13.16
N THR A 250 -9.51 19.29 13.93
CA THR A 250 -9.35 18.33 15.03
C THR A 250 -9.85 18.83 16.38
N GLU A 251 -10.14 20.13 16.52
CA GLU A 251 -10.55 20.71 17.82
C GLU A 251 -11.99 20.33 18.17
N LEU A 252 -12.85 20.16 17.17
CA LEU A 252 -14.25 19.76 17.35
C LEU A 252 -14.48 18.24 17.40
N LEU A 253 -13.43 17.42 17.17
CA LEU A 253 -13.58 15.97 17.13
C LEU A 253 -13.49 15.35 18.50
N ARG A 254 -14.55 14.60 18.84
CA ARG A 254 -14.60 13.77 20.03
C ARG A 254 -14.65 12.31 19.62
N ALA A 255 -13.69 11.54 20.11
CA ALA A 255 -13.65 10.11 19.92
C ALA A 255 -14.08 9.46 21.23
N TYR A 256 -14.93 8.44 21.14
CA TYR A 256 -15.48 7.71 22.27
C TYR A 256 -15.16 6.24 22.12
N SER A 257 -14.66 5.62 23.18
CA SER A 257 -14.52 4.17 23.30
C SER A 257 -15.73 3.63 24.05
N HIS A 258 -16.32 2.57 23.53
CA HIS A 258 -17.50 1.92 24.08
C HIS A 258 -17.14 0.50 24.50
N ASN A 259 -17.43 0.18 25.76
CA ASN A 259 -17.32 -1.16 26.32
C ASN A 259 -18.69 -1.56 26.93
N GLY A 260 -19.48 -2.29 26.14
CA GLY A 260 -20.87 -2.57 26.48
C GLY A 260 -21.72 -1.29 26.55
N LEU A 261 -22.35 -1.04 27.70
CA LEU A 261 -23.19 0.15 27.93
C LEU A 261 -22.39 1.38 28.40
N GLN A 262 -21.12 1.21 28.76
CA GLN A 262 -20.26 2.31 29.21
C GLN A 262 -19.51 2.91 28.03
N HIS A 263 -19.31 4.22 28.06
CA HIS A 263 -18.50 4.95 27.10
C HIS A 263 -17.54 5.89 27.82
N GLU A 264 -16.35 6.05 27.26
CA GLU A 264 -15.32 6.99 27.72
C GLU A 264 -14.86 7.85 26.55
N GLU A 265 -14.62 9.14 26.80
CA GLU A 265 -14.03 10.01 25.79
C GLU A 265 -12.52 9.76 25.71
N LEU A 266 -12.05 9.42 24.52
CA LEU A 266 -10.65 9.19 24.22
C LEU A 266 -9.91 10.53 24.15
N GLN A 267 -9.12 10.80 25.18
CA GLN A 267 -8.17 11.91 25.17
C GLN A 267 -7.03 11.59 24.19
N GLY A 268 -6.57 12.60 23.47
CA GLY A 268 -5.53 12.45 22.47
C GLY A 268 -4.62 13.66 22.39
N MET A 269 -3.38 13.42 22.01
CA MET A 269 -2.38 14.46 21.81
C MET A 269 -2.55 15.08 20.42
N VAL A 270 -2.73 16.40 20.35
CA VAL A 270 -2.75 17.11 19.06
C VAL A 270 -1.32 17.19 18.53
N LEU A 271 -1.07 16.57 17.38
CA LEU A 271 0.24 16.61 16.72
C LEU A 271 0.37 17.86 15.83
N ASN A 272 -0.73 18.24 15.18
CA ASN A 272 -0.89 19.46 14.40
C ASN A 272 -2.39 19.75 14.21
N ASN A 273 -2.72 20.89 13.59
CA ASN A 273 -4.10 21.37 13.38
C ASN A 273 -5.00 20.40 12.60
N LYS A 274 -4.43 19.36 11.98
CA LYS A 274 -5.15 18.37 11.18
C LYS A 274 -5.00 16.95 11.69
N THR A 275 -4.26 16.72 12.78
CA THR A 275 -3.92 15.36 13.23
C THR A 275 -3.87 15.28 14.74
N LYS A 276 -4.67 14.37 15.31
CA LYS A 276 -4.68 14.00 16.72
C LYS A 276 -4.24 12.53 16.87
N LEU A 277 -3.34 12.28 17.81
CA LEU A 277 -2.88 10.96 18.20
C LEU A 277 -3.75 10.45 19.34
N LEU A 278 -4.42 9.31 19.13
CA LEU A 278 -5.23 8.63 20.14
C LEU A 278 -4.49 7.39 20.63
N ALA A 279 -4.46 7.19 21.94
CA ALA A 279 -4.02 5.96 22.57
C ALA A 279 -5.25 5.20 23.06
N ILE A 280 -5.46 3.98 22.55
CA ILE A 280 -6.60 3.14 22.86
C ILE A 280 -6.09 1.87 23.53
N ASN A 281 -6.58 1.62 24.73
CA ASN A 281 -6.35 0.36 25.41
C ASN A 281 -7.50 -0.59 25.06
N ILE A 282 -7.15 -1.76 24.54
CA ILE A 282 -8.13 -2.78 24.19
C ILE A 282 -8.07 -3.80 25.32
N SER A 283 -9.14 -3.93 26.10
CA SER A 283 -9.27 -5.02 27.08
C SER A 283 -9.28 -6.38 26.36
N ASP A 284 -9.35 -7.52 27.07
CA ASP A 284 -9.32 -8.86 26.43
C ASP A 284 -10.52 -9.15 25.47
N GLY A 285 -11.37 -8.17 25.18
CA GLY A 285 -12.47 -8.22 24.20
C GLY A 285 -12.31 -7.26 23.02
N GLU A 286 -13.44 -6.69 22.58
CA GLU A 286 -13.54 -5.71 21.50
C GLU A 286 -13.94 -4.33 22.08
N ALA A 287 -13.40 -3.26 21.53
CA ALA A 287 -13.78 -1.88 21.83
C ALA A 287 -14.44 -1.27 20.59
N ALA A 288 -15.69 -0.84 20.71
CA ALA A 288 -16.33 -0.07 19.65
C ALA A 288 -15.92 1.40 19.81
N ILE A 289 -15.38 2.00 18.75
CA ILE A 289 -14.95 3.39 18.71
C ILE A 289 -15.93 4.18 17.88
N THR A 290 -16.47 5.25 18.45
CA THR A 290 -17.29 6.23 17.74
C THR A 290 -16.54 7.55 17.67
N ILE A 291 -16.33 8.06 16.47
CA ILE A 291 -15.75 9.39 16.26
C ILE A 291 -16.91 10.30 15.86
N ALA A 292 -17.29 11.19 16.76
CA ALA A 292 -18.31 12.18 16.52
C ALA A 292 -17.70 13.37 15.77
N GLU A 293 -18.18 13.60 14.56
CA GLU A 293 -18.01 14.84 13.81
C GLU A 293 -19.24 15.74 14.02
N LYS A 294 -19.13 16.99 13.61
CA LYS A 294 -20.23 17.96 13.65
C LYS A 294 -21.46 17.53 12.84
N TYR A 295 -21.29 16.68 11.82
CA TYR A 295 -22.36 16.30 10.90
C TYR A 295 -22.46 14.79 10.62
N THR A 296 -21.48 13.98 11.02
CA THR A 296 -21.47 12.52 10.82
C THR A 296 -20.75 11.81 11.97
N SER A 297 -20.90 10.48 12.06
CA SER A 297 -20.12 9.67 13.01
C SER A 297 -19.47 8.50 12.28
N ILE A 298 -18.21 8.24 12.61
CA ILE A 298 -17.52 7.03 12.14
C ILE A 298 -17.55 6.01 13.27
N HIS A 299 -17.87 4.77 12.91
CA HIS A 299 -17.83 3.64 13.83
C HIS A 299 -16.73 2.67 13.39
N SER A 300 -15.90 2.25 14.34
CA SER A 300 -14.86 1.25 14.11
C SER A 300 -14.78 0.30 15.28
N VAL A 301 -14.66 -0.99 15.02
CA VAL A 301 -14.46 -2.00 16.07
C VAL A 301 -12.97 -2.31 16.16
N VAL A 302 -12.37 -2.04 17.30
CA VAL A 302 -10.96 -2.32 17.56
C VAL A 302 -10.88 -3.52 18.50
N GLN A 303 -10.16 -4.55 18.10
CA GLN A 303 -10.08 -5.81 18.85
C GLN A 303 -8.65 -6.31 18.96
N LYS A 304 -8.40 -7.17 19.95
CA LYS A 304 -7.14 -7.90 20.05
C LYS A 304 -7.03 -8.93 18.92
N PHE A 305 -5.83 -9.06 18.37
CA PHE A 305 -5.52 -10.13 17.43
C PHE A 305 -5.33 -11.43 18.20
N ASN A 306 -6.28 -12.35 18.04
CA ASN A 306 -6.38 -13.56 18.87
C ASN A 306 -5.60 -14.76 18.31
N LYS A 307 -4.79 -14.57 17.27
CA LYS A 307 -4.00 -15.65 16.64
C LYS A 307 -2.53 -15.52 16.99
N VAL A 308 -1.85 -16.66 17.02
CA VAL A 308 -0.39 -16.71 17.22
C VAL A 308 0.32 -16.24 15.94
N ILE A 309 1.21 -15.26 16.07
CA ILE A 309 2.12 -14.88 15.00
C ILE A 309 3.11 -16.03 14.79
N LYS A 310 2.95 -16.76 13.69
CA LYS A 310 3.73 -17.98 13.42
C LYS A 310 5.22 -17.70 13.17
N SER A 311 5.53 -16.61 12.46
CA SER A 311 6.90 -16.23 12.12
C SER A 311 6.95 -14.81 11.57
N TYR A 312 8.06 -14.11 11.78
CA TYR A 312 8.44 -12.92 11.03
C TYR A 312 9.61 -13.27 10.11
N ARG A 313 9.55 -12.88 8.84
CA ARG A 313 10.66 -13.02 7.91
C ARG A 313 10.89 -11.68 7.23
N ASN A 314 12.09 -11.14 7.38
CA ASN A 314 12.58 -10.08 6.52
C ASN A 314 13.45 -10.71 5.45
N SER A 315 13.08 -10.57 4.18
CA SER A 315 13.87 -11.14 3.10
C SER A 315 14.98 -10.15 2.71
N MET A 316 16.22 -10.61 2.80
CA MET A 316 17.40 -9.90 2.27
C MET A 316 18.02 -10.74 1.17
N CYS A 317 18.34 -10.10 0.06
CA CYS A 317 19.03 -10.73 -1.05
C CYS A 317 20.36 -10.03 -1.29
N ILE A 318 21.40 -10.83 -1.43
CA ILE A 318 22.77 -10.40 -1.69
C ILE A 318 23.08 -10.87 -3.10
N THR A 319 23.44 -9.94 -3.98
CA THR A 319 23.77 -10.23 -5.38
C THR A 319 25.08 -9.56 -5.76
N ASP A 320 25.79 -10.12 -6.73
CA ASP A 320 26.87 -9.40 -7.40
C ASP A 320 26.30 -8.37 -8.40
N ILE A 321 27.17 -7.57 -9.02
CA ILE A 321 26.73 -6.59 -10.03
C ILE A 321 26.15 -7.22 -11.30
N LYS A 322 26.35 -8.52 -11.54
CA LYS A 322 25.76 -9.28 -12.64
C LYS A 322 24.41 -9.90 -12.28
N GLY A 323 23.93 -9.70 -11.05
CA GLY A 323 22.65 -10.24 -10.57
C GLY A 323 22.73 -11.69 -10.06
N ILE A 324 23.93 -12.25 -9.93
CA ILE A 324 24.12 -13.60 -9.39
C ILE A 324 23.95 -13.54 -7.87
N GLN A 325 23.04 -14.34 -7.33
CA GLN A 325 22.78 -14.41 -5.90
C GLN A 325 23.95 -15.05 -5.15
N ILE A 326 24.44 -14.36 -4.12
CA ILE A 326 25.49 -14.83 -3.24
C ILE A 326 24.83 -15.35 -1.96
N LYS A 327 25.11 -16.60 -1.60
CA LYS A 327 24.63 -17.15 -0.31
C LYS A 327 25.37 -16.47 0.84
N GLY A 328 24.62 -16.12 1.89
CA GLY A 328 25.20 -15.55 3.10
C GLY A 328 26.10 -16.54 3.86
N GLY A 329 26.93 -16.01 4.75
CA GLY A 329 27.92 -16.76 5.53
C GLY A 329 29.37 -16.44 5.13
N THR A 330 30.31 -17.31 5.49
CA THR A 330 31.73 -17.09 5.18
C THR A 330 32.02 -17.56 3.75
N THR A 331 32.54 -16.64 2.92
CA THR A 331 32.94 -16.91 1.53
C THR A 331 34.42 -16.61 1.33
N GLN A 332 35.02 -17.37 0.43
CA GLN A 332 36.41 -17.21 -0.02
C GLN A 332 36.50 -16.55 -1.39
N VAL A 333 35.36 -16.18 -1.97
CA VAL A 333 35.24 -15.58 -3.28
C VAL A 333 34.75 -14.15 -3.12
N LEU A 334 35.56 -13.20 -3.59
CA LEU A 334 35.14 -11.81 -3.66
C LEU A 334 34.11 -11.62 -4.78
N PRO A 335 33.13 -10.71 -4.60
CA PRO A 335 32.14 -10.43 -5.62
C PRO A 335 32.81 -9.79 -6.84
N TYR A 336 32.18 -9.91 -8.01
CA TYR A 336 32.73 -9.37 -9.24
C TYR A 336 32.99 -7.85 -9.11
N LYS A 337 34.23 -7.42 -9.44
CA LYS A 337 34.76 -6.06 -9.22
C LYS A 337 34.80 -5.57 -7.75
N GLY A 338 34.63 -6.45 -6.78
CA GLY A 338 34.59 -6.06 -5.36
C GLY A 338 33.33 -5.25 -5.00
N ILE A 339 32.26 -5.38 -5.78
CA ILE A 339 31.00 -4.66 -5.58
C ILE A 339 29.87 -5.65 -5.33
N LEU A 340 29.09 -5.39 -4.29
CA LEU A 340 27.98 -6.23 -3.88
C LEU A 340 26.71 -5.40 -3.75
N LYS A 341 25.60 -5.94 -4.24
CA LYS A 341 24.27 -5.34 -4.11
C LYS A 341 23.49 -6.05 -3.03
N VAL A 342 23.02 -5.29 -2.04
CA VAL A 342 22.12 -5.78 -0.99
C VAL A 342 20.76 -5.18 -1.22
N SER A 343 19.73 -6.02 -1.32
CA SER A 343 18.32 -5.61 -1.34
C SER A 343 17.57 -6.15 -0.13
N SER A 344 16.63 -5.37 0.39
CA SER A 344 15.88 -5.67 1.61
C SER A 344 14.44 -5.19 1.46
N GLU A 345 13.49 -5.98 1.95
CA GLU A 345 12.07 -5.59 2.00
C GLU A 345 11.79 -4.52 3.08
N SER A 346 12.65 -4.42 4.10
CA SER A 346 12.58 -3.36 5.11
C SER A 346 13.69 -2.33 4.97
N ARG A 347 13.48 -1.16 5.56
CA ARG A 347 14.59 -0.24 5.89
C ARG A 347 15.55 -0.95 6.85
N SER A 348 16.83 -0.91 6.53
CA SER A 348 17.88 -1.59 7.27
C SER A 348 19.21 -0.87 7.05
N SER A 349 20.13 -1.05 8.00
CA SER A 349 21.50 -0.53 7.89
C SER A 349 22.44 -1.70 7.71
N ILE A 350 23.35 -1.63 6.74
CA ILE A 350 24.43 -2.59 6.56
C ILE A 350 25.71 -1.97 7.09
N LEU A 351 26.37 -2.67 8.01
CA LEU A 351 27.67 -2.32 8.55
C LEU A 351 28.73 -3.15 7.82
N ARG A 352 29.72 -2.48 7.27
CA ARG A 352 30.98 -3.11 6.82
C ARG A 352 32.00 -2.95 7.93
N ILE A 353 32.53 -4.06 8.42
CA ILE A 353 33.52 -4.10 9.49
C ILE A 353 34.84 -4.59 8.89
N ARG A 354 35.91 -3.82 9.09
CA ARG A 354 37.27 -4.19 8.67
C ARG A 354 38.29 -3.69 9.69
N ASN A 355 39.03 -4.60 10.34
CA ASN A 355 40.06 -4.24 11.34
C ASN A 355 39.55 -3.19 12.36
N ASN A 356 38.34 -3.39 12.93
CA ASN A 356 37.61 -2.47 13.81
C ASN A 356 37.13 -1.14 13.20
N ASN A 357 37.38 -0.87 11.92
CA ASN A 357 36.74 0.24 11.22
C ASN A 357 35.34 -0.18 10.76
N ILE A 358 34.34 0.67 11.01
CA ILE A 358 32.95 0.42 10.68
C ILE A 358 32.47 1.47 9.68
N CYS A 359 32.00 1.02 8.52
CA CYS A 359 31.30 1.87 7.54
C CYS A 359 29.83 1.48 7.49
N GLN A 360 28.93 2.46 7.56
CA GLN A 360 27.47 2.22 7.55
C GLN A 360 26.84 2.62 6.22
N TYR A 361 26.01 1.73 5.68
CA TYR A 361 25.21 1.94 4.48
C TYR A 361 23.73 1.79 4.81
N ASN A 362 22.90 2.77 4.45
CA ASN A 362 21.47 2.76 4.79
C ASN A 362 20.62 2.40 3.57
N ILE A 363 19.80 1.35 3.67
CA ILE A 363 18.87 0.94 2.62
C ILE A 363 17.58 1.75 2.76
N LYS A 364 17.41 2.77 1.89
CA LYS A 364 16.22 3.64 1.86
C LYS A 364 15.24 3.29 0.74
N ALA A 365 15.75 2.82 -0.40
CA ALA A 365 14.98 2.52 -1.61
C ALA A 365 15.50 1.22 -2.22
N SER A 366 14.89 0.10 -1.81
CA SER A 366 15.01 -1.28 -2.33
C SER A 366 16.39 -1.95 -2.40
N ASN A 367 17.46 -1.28 -2.84
CA ASN A 367 18.81 -1.82 -2.87
C ASN A 367 19.91 -0.78 -2.56
N ILE A 368 21.09 -1.28 -2.19
CA ILE A 368 22.32 -0.51 -2.06
C ILE A 368 23.46 -1.26 -2.75
N SER A 369 24.45 -0.53 -3.24
CA SER A 369 25.72 -1.11 -3.70
C SER A 369 26.81 -0.78 -2.70
N ILE A 370 27.55 -1.79 -2.28
CA ILE A 370 28.71 -1.69 -1.39
C ILE A 370 29.93 -2.02 -2.26
N ASP A 371 30.85 -1.07 -2.37
CA ASP A 371 32.03 -1.16 -3.20
C ASP A 371 33.31 -1.36 -2.37
N ASN A 372 34.41 -1.58 -3.09
CA ASN A 372 35.75 -1.76 -2.52
C ASN A 372 35.84 -2.90 -1.49
N LEU A 373 35.08 -3.98 -1.70
CA LEU A 373 35.12 -5.17 -0.85
C LEU A 373 36.41 -5.95 -1.05
N SER A 374 36.95 -6.43 0.05
CA SER A 374 38.25 -7.07 0.18
C SER A 374 38.20 -8.17 1.23
N PHE A 375 39.17 -9.07 1.19
CA PHE A 375 39.29 -10.08 2.22
C PHE A 375 39.56 -9.46 3.60
N GLY A 376 38.88 -9.98 4.62
CA GLY A 376 38.82 -9.44 5.97
C GLY A 376 37.62 -8.49 6.22
N ASP A 377 36.82 -8.20 5.19
CA ASP A 377 35.56 -7.47 5.36
C ASP A 377 34.44 -8.42 5.85
N GLU A 378 33.74 -8.00 6.91
CA GLU A 378 32.48 -8.59 7.35
C GLU A 378 31.34 -7.60 7.08
N LEU A 379 30.25 -8.07 6.47
CA LEU A 379 29.01 -7.31 6.33
C LEU A 379 27.98 -7.82 7.32
N VAL A 380 27.41 -6.91 8.11
CA VAL A 380 26.41 -7.19 9.13
C VAL A 380 25.18 -6.32 8.87
N ALA A 381 24.00 -6.92 8.78
CA ALA A 381 22.75 -6.19 8.75
C ALA A 381 22.30 -5.84 10.17
N VAL A 382 21.89 -4.59 10.37
CA VAL A 382 21.20 -4.11 11.56
C VAL A 382 19.73 -3.94 11.22
N ILE A 383 18.90 -4.82 11.79
CA ILE A 383 17.46 -4.85 11.59
C ILE A 383 16.81 -4.79 12.96
N ASN A 384 16.01 -3.74 13.23
CA ASN A 384 15.29 -3.57 14.50
C ASN A 384 16.20 -3.74 15.75
N GLY A 385 17.45 -3.28 15.67
CA GLY A 385 18.44 -3.40 16.75
C GLY A 385 19.15 -4.76 16.88
N GLN A 386 18.82 -5.74 16.04
CA GLN A 386 19.53 -7.02 15.96
C GLN A 386 20.60 -6.99 14.88
N PHE A 387 21.74 -7.60 15.18
CA PHE A 387 22.86 -7.79 14.26
C PHE A 387 22.78 -9.16 13.60
N ILE A 388 22.67 -9.20 12.27
CA ILE A 388 22.62 -10.41 11.47
C ILE A 388 23.84 -10.41 10.55
N SER A 389 24.78 -11.33 10.76
CA SER A 389 25.94 -11.48 9.87
C SER A 389 25.45 -11.91 8.48
N LEU A 390 25.73 -11.11 7.47
CA LEU A 390 25.32 -11.34 6.09
C LEU A 390 26.37 -12.15 5.35
N ILE A 391 27.61 -11.64 5.31
CA ILE A 391 28.70 -12.28 4.60
C ILE A 391 30.05 -11.89 5.20
N ASN A 392 30.97 -12.85 5.29
CA ASN A 392 32.35 -12.62 5.72
C ASN A 392 33.31 -13.07 4.62
N PHE A 393 34.15 -12.16 4.12
CA PHE A 393 35.14 -12.46 3.09
C PHE A 393 36.45 -12.95 3.74
N ALA A 394 36.55 -14.24 4.03
CA ALA A 394 37.76 -14.81 4.61
C ALA A 394 38.79 -15.20 3.52
N ARG A 395 40.08 -14.97 3.79
CA ARG A 395 41.16 -15.59 3.02
C ARG A 395 41.35 -17.02 3.51
N ASN A 396 41.50 -17.98 2.60
CA ASN A 396 42.21 -19.20 2.94
C ASN A 396 43.64 -18.82 3.29
N HIS A 397 44.04 -19.05 4.53
CA HIS A 397 45.36 -19.62 4.71
C HIS A 397 45.27 -21.03 4.11
N PRO A 398 46.14 -21.41 3.15
CA PRO A 398 46.15 -22.78 2.68
C PRO A 398 46.32 -23.68 3.91
N ILE A 399 45.41 -24.64 4.09
CA ILE A 399 45.45 -25.67 5.14
C ILE A 399 46.56 -26.70 4.83
N ASN A 400 47.70 -26.24 4.32
CA ASN A 400 48.88 -27.05 4.04
C ASN A 400 50.12 -26.38 4.64
N SER A 401 50.16 -26.36 5.97
CA SER A 401 51.33 -26.87 6.67
C SER A 401 50.84 -27.38 8.01
N VAL A 402 50.80 -28.70 8.18
CA VAL A 402 50.98 -29.28 9.51
C VAL A 402 52.17 -28.53 10.10
N LEU A 403 51.95 -27.68 11.11
CA LEU A 403 53.04 -27.03 11.81
C LEU A 403 53.91 -28.16 12.37
N SER A 404 55.04 -28.41 11.71
CA SER A 404 55.99 -29.45 12.11
C SER A 404 56.38 -29.18 13.57
N ASP A 405 56.33 -30.20 14.42
CA ASP A 405 56.75 -30.13 15.84
C ASP A 405 58.14 -29.46 15.97
N GLU A 406 58.99 -29.65 14.98
CA GLU A 406 60.34 -29.08 14.91
C GLU A 406 60.35 -27.55 14.70
N GLU A 407 59.43 -27.02 13.91
CA GLU A 407 59.39 -25.59 13.59
C GLU A 407 58.85 -24.79 14.78
N ILE A 408 57.77 -25.28 15.41
CA ILE A 408 57.23 -24.68 16.64
C ILE A 408 58.28 -24.73 17.76
N PHE A 409 58.94 -25.88 17.93
CA PHE A 409 60.00 -26.06 18.91
C PHE A 409 61.16 -25.06 18.71
N ARG A 410 61.65 -24.89 17.48
CA ARG A 410 62.71 -23.93 17.16
C ARG A 410 62.32 -22.49 17.46
N GLN A 411 61.07 -22.12 17.17
CA GLN A 411 60.58 -20.78 17.49
C GLN A 411 60.54 -20.56 19.01
N LEU A 412 60.02 -21.54 19.76
CA LEU A 412 59.90 -21.45 21.22
C LEU A 412 61.27 -21.38 21.95
N ILE A 413 62.31 -22.05 21.44
CA ILE A 413 63.67 -21.97 22.03
C ILE A 413 64.31 -20.60 21.81
N LYS A 414 64.03 -19.94 20.68
CA LYS A 414 64.65 -18.66 20.33
C LYS A 414 64.18 -17.50 21.19
N PHE A 415 63.04 -17.64 21.88
CA PHE A 415 62.53 -16.57 22.72
C PHE A 415 63.29 -16.46 24.04
N LYS A 416 64.11 -15.41 24.13
CA LYS A 416 64.68 -14.88 25.38
C LYS A 416 64.05 -13.51 25.65
N GLY A 417 63.72 -13.20 26.90
CA GLY A 417 63.09 -11.93 27.25
C GLY A 417 62.29 -11.99 28.56
N PRO A 418 61.48 -10.96 28.86
CA PRO A 418 60.68 -10.91 30.07
C PRO A 418 59.73 -12.12 30.17
N PHE A 419 59.68 -12.71 31.36
CA PHE A 419 58.88 -13.88 31.67
C PHE A 419 57.57 -13.48 32.35
N ILE A 420 56.50 -14.18 31.99
CA ILE A 420 55.20 -14.12 32.65
C ILE A 420 54.86 -15.47 33.26
N LYS A 421 53.98 -15.46 34.26
CA LYS A 421 53.39 -16.72 34.75
C LYS A 421 52.53 -17.34 33.64
N PRO A 422 52.70 -18.63 33.32
CA PRO A 422 51.91 -19.30 32.29
C PRO A 422 50.43 -19.32 32.70
N PRO A 423 49.51 -18.80 31.86
CA PRO A 423 48.08 -18.88 32.11
C PRO A 423 47.59 -20.33 32.24
N SER A 424 46.47 -20.52 32.93
CA SER A 424 45.87 -21.84 33.17
C SER A 424 45.57 -22.64 31.89
N TRP A 425 45.30 -21.95 30.76
CA TRP A 425 45.04 -22.59 29.48
C TRP A 425 46.27 -23.23 28.83
N VAL A 426 47.49 -22.83 29.19
CA VAL A 426 48.74 -23.43 28.67
C VAL A 426 48.81 -24.92 29.05
N LYS A 427 48.28 -25.28 30.22
CA LYS A 427 48.19 -26.68 30.66
C LYS A 427 47.28 -27.52 29.75
N ARG A 428 46.28 -26.91 29.12
CA ARG A 428 45.37 -27.61 28.18
C ARG A 428 46.10 -27.99 26.89
N ILE A 429 47.03 -27.16 26.42
CA ILE A 429 47.84 -27.47 25.23
C ILE A 429 48.65 -28.76 25.42
N LEU A 430 49.15 -29.04 26.63
CA LEU A 430 49.89 -30.27 26.93
C LEU A 430 49.07 -31.56 26.77
N ILE A 431 47.73 -31.44 26.85
CA ILE A 431 46.78 -32.55 26.66
C ILE A 431 46.52 -32.77 25.16
N LEU A 432 46.42 -31.67 24.41
CA LEU A 432 46.11 -31.66 22.97
C LEU A 432 47.33 -32.07 22.11
N LEU A 433 48.55 -31.79 22.56
CA LEU A 433 49.79 -32.14 21.85
C LEU A 433 50.25 -33.59 22.11
N ARG A 434 49.43 -34.58 21.74
CA ARG A 434 49.79 -36.01 21.91
C ARG A 434 50.94 -36.45 20.98
N ASP A 435 50.95 -35.94 19.75
CA ASP A 435 51.86 -36.38 18.67
C ASP A 435 53.06 -35.44 18.44
N GLN A 436 53.28 -34.45 19.30
CA GLN A 436 54.33 -33.42 19.18
C GLN A 436 55.26 -33.40 20.42
N PRO A 437 56.20 -34.36 20.54
CA PRO A 437 56.96 -34.58 21.77
C PRO A 437 57.93 -33.43 22.14
N ARG A 438 58.48 -32.70 21.16
CA ARG A 438 59.48 -31.64 21.42
C ARG A 438 58.83 -30.36 21.92
N THR A 439 57.78 -29.90 21.25
CA THR A 439 56.98 -28.74 21.67
C THR A 439 56.35 -28.97 23.04
N ARG A 440 55.83 -30.17 23.29
CA ARG A 440 55.29 -30.57 24.59
C ARG A 440 56.33 -30.49 25.71
N LYS A 441 57.59 -30.89 25.45
CA LYS A 441 58.69 -30.82 26.44
C LYS A 441 59.00 -29.38 26.86
N ILE A 442 59.00 -28.44 25.92
CA ILE A 442 59.21 -27.01 26.23
C ILE A 442 58.03 -26.45 27.02
N ILE A 443 56.80 -26.69 26.58
CA ILE A 443 55.61 -26.18 27.29
C ILE A 443 55.55 -26.74 28.71
N LYS A 444 55.92 -28.01 28.89
CA LYS A 444 56.03 -28.64 30.22
C LYS A 444 57.09 -27.96 31.07
N SER A 445 58.22 -27.53 30.48
CA SER A 445 59.24 -26.77 31.19
C SER A 445 58.73 -25.39 31.66
N TYR A 446 57.90 -24.71 30.87
CA TYR A 446 57.29 -23.43 31.26
C TYR A 446 56.30 -23.60 32.43
N VAL A 447 55.48 -24.66 32.38
CA VAL A 447 54.53 -24.97 33.46
C VAL A 447 55.27 -25.37 34.74
N ASN A 448 56.34 -26.17 34.64
CA ASN A 448 57.11 -26.61 35.80
C ASN A 448 57.92 -25.48 36.44
N LYS A 449 58.53 -24.60 35.64
CA LYS A 449 59.27 -23.42 36.13
C LYS A 449 58.35 -22.26 36.51
N ASN A 450 57.06 -22.36 36.20
CA ASN A 450 56.05 -21.32 36.36
C ASN A 450 56.41 -19.98 35.69
N GLU A 451 57.19 -20.05 34.62
CA GLU A 451 57.73 -18.90 33.88
C GLU A 451 57.72 -19.21 32.37
N MET A 452 57.22 -18.26 31.58
CA MET A 452 57.09 -18.36 30.12
C MET A 452 57.48 -17.02 29.45
N PRO A 453 58.28 -17.01 28.38
CA PRO A 453 58.53 -15.78 27.62
C PRO A 453 57.24 -15.17 27.07
N ILE A 454 57.05 -13.85 27.18
CA ILE A 454 55.84 -13.18 26.67
C ILE A 454 55.59 -13.48 25.18
N LYS A 455 56.65 -13.57 24.37
CA LYS A 455 56.51 -13.89 22.93
C LYS A 455 56.02 -15.32 22.68
N ALA A 456 56.32 -16.25 23.60
CA ALA A 456 55.81 -17.62 23.53
C ALA A 456 54.30 -17.68 23.83
N HIS A 457 53.76 -16.74 24.61
CA HIS A 457 52.32 -16.66 24.90
C HIS A 457 51.48 -16.54 23.63
N ASN A 458 51.85 -15.64 22.72
CA ASN A 458 51.05 -15.38 21.51
C ASN A 458 51.04 -16.59 20.58
N ILE A 459 52.19 -17.21 20.36
CA ILE A 459 52.31 -18.40 19.50
C ILE A 459 51.56 -19.59 20.09
N LEU A 460 51.59 -19.78 21.41
CA LEU A 460 50.83 -20.84 22.06
C LEU A 460 49.33 -20.58 22.05
N LEU A 461 48.90 -19.31 22.01
CA LEU A 461 47.49 -18.94 21.90
C LEU A 461 46.96 -19.22 20.48
N GLU A 462 47.75 -18.91 19.45
CA GLU A 462 47.48 -19.29 18.06
C GLU A 462 47.43 -20.82 17.89
N LEU A 463 48.38 -21.54 18.49
CA LEU A 463 48.41 -23.00 18.49
C LEU A 463 47.18 -23.61 19.18
N LEU A 464 46.71 -23.03 20.28
CA LEU A 464 45.50 -23.47 20.98
C LEU A 464 44.24 -23.29 20.11
N LEU A 465 44.15 -22.18 19.38
CA LEU A 465 43.05 -21.91 18.46
C LEU A 465 43.06 -22.91 17.31
N PHE A 466 44.23 -23.17 16.72
CA PHE A 466 44.42 -24.16 15.67
C PHE A 466 44.03 -25.58 16.10
N LEU A 467 44.47 -26.02 17.29
CA LEU A 467 44.15 -27.35 17.81
C LEU A 467 42.65 -27.51 18.13
N LYS A 468 41.96 -26.44 18.52
CA LYS A 468 40.50 -26.45 18.75
C LYS A 468 39.68 -26.49 17.47
N GLU A 469 40.19 -25.93 16.38
CA GLU A 469 39.55 -26.00 15.06
C GLU A 469 39.68 -27.40 14.45
N GLY A 470 40.79 -28.11 14.73
CA GLY A 470 40.99 -29.49 14.29
C GLY A 470 40.09 -30.53 14.98
N GLU A 471 39.64 -30.32 16.22
CA GLU A 471 38.70 -31.21 16.93
C GLU A 471 37.23 -31.06 16.48
N ARG A 472 36.91 -30.03 15.68
CA ARG A 472 35.54 -29.77 15.19
C ARG A 472 35.27 -30.33 13.79
N ASN A 473 36.23 -31.02 13.18
CA ASN A 473 36.11 -31.67 11.87
C ASN A 473 36.02 -33.18 12.01
#